data_AF-A0AAV2ZAN0-F1
#
_entry.id   AF-A0AAV2ZAN0-F1
#
_cell.length_a   1.000
_cell.length_b   1.000
_cell.length_c   1.000
_cell.angle_alpha   90.00
_cell.angle_beta   90.00
_cell.angle_gamma   90.00
#
_symmetry.space_group_name_H-M   'P 1'
#
loop_
_entity.id
_entity.type
_entity.pdbx_description
1 polymer ?
#
loop_
_entity_poly.entity_id
_entity_poly.type
_entity_poly.pdbx_seq_one_letter_code
_entity_poly.pdbx_strand_id
1 'polypeptide(L)'
;AIPSVFITLSRNRVIIGTSTTPNDHSTTEATATKLRRSTTTPPDQPTYVACAAVLYFKFFLTTTIQGGKTFKAGCRPPEDAKLSLAKGMPVQNYGLNKDEKDEKIIKAREIETRWRRIVLNDLESIPLALLVFVGGLLVPSNEIVHSAAMITYTVARCLHTIAYANMMQPHRGLLWFVGCVSIFTGAINAVVGTTAMAPLIAVTAAVKTFATCSTALFIKMFATLTIQGGKSFAAGTRSPEDQKYTTSSQPKQGYGLTNSDENESEVVRKAKEIDFRWKRIVQNDLETIPIGLAVFLGSVLVGGHEATNIAFMSIFTAVRIGHTFAYANEKQPHRALLWSTGQLCVLGSGLNGFISVFERRATQSHTDNSPPVQLGEDGDGDNGAAGVCDLFARAVLATVMTQLRVSMAAGTRVPEDLKRRKQPEEHDEALLPSREKEHRVQELDLRWRCIVQNDVETIPIGLLVFLGSVLVGGHEGVNVVLLGLFTIARIAHTIAYAAQLQPHRAICWTTGQVAVLIAGLNGVIASFTTS
;
A
#
# COMPACT_ATOMS: atom_id res chain seq x y z
N ALA A 1 5.81 29.02 -31.91
CA ALA A 1 5.80 29.42 -30.50
C ALA A 1 4.61 28.74 -29.85
N ILE A 2 4.86 27.69 -29.06
CA ILE A 2 3.82 26.87 -28.41
C ILE A 2 3.51 27.54 -27.06
N PRO A 3 2.24 27.88 -26.74
CA PRO A 3 1.93 28.49 -25.46
C PRO A 3 2.02 27.44 -24.35
N SER A 4 2.94 27.69 -23.41
CA SER A 4 3.09 26.95 -22.17
C SER A 4 1.83 27.13 -21.32
N VAL A 5 1.09 26.05 -21.11
CA VAL A 5 -0.04 26.01 -20.17
C VAL A 5 0.54 26.09 -18.75
N PHE A 6 0.41 27.25 -18.13
CA PHE A 6 0.66 27.47 -16.71
C PHE A 6 -0.46 26.81 -15.91
N ILE A 7 -0.19 25.68 -15.27
CA ILE A 7 -0.96 25.31 -14.09
C ILE A 7 -0.39 26.17 -12.96
N THR A 8 -1.17 27.14 -12.52
CA THR A 8 -0.88 27.88 -11.29
C THR A 8 -1.74 27.25 -10.22
N LEU A 9 -1.18 26.31 -9.45
CA LEU A 9 -1.69 25.97 -8.13
C LEU A 9 -1.59 27.22 -7.27
N SER A 10 -2.67 28.01 -7.27
CA SER A 10 -2.81 29.20 -6.45
C SER A 10 -2.52 28.84 -4.99
N ARG A 11 -1.59 29.60 -4.43
CA ARG A 11 -0.92 29.53 -3.13
C ARG A 11 -1.83 29.57 -1.88
N ASN A 12 -3.14 29.41 -2.01
CA ASN A 12 -4.10 29.56 -0.92
C ASN A 12 -5.10 28.41 -0.90
N ARG A 13 -4.78 27.37 -0.12
CA ARG A 13 -5.69 26.27 0.30
C ARG A 13 -6.36 25.52 -0.86
N VAL A 14 -6.62 24.23 -0.66
CA VAL A 14 -7.69 23.56 -1.40
C VAL A 14 -9.00 24.20 -0.92
N ILE A 15 -9.40 25.33 -1.51
CA ILE A 15 -10.74 25.89 -1.35
C ILE A 15 -11.58 25.20 -2.40
N ILE A 16 -12.29 24.16 -1.99
CA ILE A 16 -13.45 23.65 -2.72
C ILE A 16 -14.51 24.73 -2.57
N GLY A 17 -14.64 25.58 -3.59
CA GLY A 17 -15.52 26.74 -3.54
C GLY A 17 -16.99 26.33 -3.56
N THR A 18 -17.73 26.69 -2.52
CA THR A 18 -19.17 26.90 -2.61
C THR A 18 -19.43 28.38 -2.80
N SER A 19 -20.26 28.70 -3.79
CA SER A 19 -20.70 30.05 -4.12
C SER A 19 -21.45 30.67 -2.94
N THR A 20 -20.96 31.78 -2.40
CA THR A 20 -21.76 32.69 -1.56
C THR A 20 -21.83 34.04 -2.24
N THR A 21 -23.06 34.58 -2.27
CA THR A 21 -23.44 35.81 -2.94
C THR A 21 -22.79 37.05 -2.32
N PRO A 22 -22.50 38.11 -3.11
CA PRO A 22 -21.91 39.33 -2.59
C PRO A 22 -23.01 40.31 -2.16
N ASN A 23 -23.01 40.71 -0.89
CA ASN A 23 -23.52 42.01 -0.46
C ASN A 23 -22.80 42.40 0.83
N ASP A 24 -21.95 43.41 0.73
CA ASP A 24 -21.88 44.57 1.62
C ASP A 24 -20.48 45.20 1.54
N HIS A 25 -20.43 46.35 0.85
CA HIS A 25 -19.29 47.24 0.86
C HIS A 25 -19.35 48.16 2.09
N SER A 26 -18.16 48.45 2.63
CA SER A 26 -17.82 49.51 3.60
C SER A 26 -17.67 49.08 5.07
N THR A 27 -16.48 48.56 5.42
CA THR A 27 -15.67 48.90 6.64
C THR A 27 -14.55 47.87 6.86
N THR A 28 -13.48 47.86 6.05
CA THR A 28 -12.46 46.79 6.19
C THR A 28 -11.01 47.13 5.84
N GLU A 29 -10.60 48.40 5.73
CA GLU A 29 -9.18 48.69 5.43
C GLU A 29 -8.26 48.75 6.68
N ALA A 30 -8.77 49.10 7.86
CA ALA A 30 -7.94 49.21 9.07
C ALA A 30 -7.71 47.87 9.81
N THR A 31 -8.57 46.88 9.59
CA THR A 31 -8.47 45.53 10.21
C THR A 31 -7.70 44.54 9.32
N ALA A 32 -7.60 44.82 8.01
CA ALA A 32 -6.89 43.99 7.04
C ALA A 32 -5.37 43.95 7.28
N THR A 33 -4.79 44.99 7.87
CA THR A 33 -3.34 45.09 8.10
C THR A 33 -2.85 44.23 9.27
N LYS A 34 -3.74 43.83 10.19
CA LYS A 34 -3.40 42.99 11.37
C LYS A 34 -3.66 41.49 11.16
N LEU A 35 -4.29 41.12 10.04
CA LEU A 35 -4.51 39.73 9.61
C LEU A 35 -3.51 39.28 8.53
N ARG A 36 -2.38 39.97 8.37
CA ARG A 36 -1.22 39.45 7.63
C ARG A 36 -0.37 38.58 8.57
N ARG A 37 -1.02 37.62 9.22
CA ARG A 37 -0.38 36.64 10.09
C ARG A 37 0.39 35.68 9.18
N SER A 38 1.72 35.80 9.22
CA SER A 38 2.72 34.77 8.86
C SER A 38 2.18 33.61 8.04
N THR A 39 2.44 33.63 6.73
CA THR A 39 2.19 32.53 5.78
C THR A 39 3.14 31.35 6.01
N THR A 40 3.36 30.96 7.26
CA THR A 40 4.17 29.80 7.62
C THR A 40 3.32 28.55 7.43
N THR A 41 3.81 27.63 6.60
CA THR A 41 3.23 26.30 6.44
C THR A 41 3.09 25.63 7.80
N PRO A 42 1.97 24.96 8.11
CA PRO A 42 1.84 24.16 9.33
C PRO A 42 3.05 23.24 9.50
N PRO A 43 3.67 23.14 10.70
CA PRO A 43 4.93 22.42 10.92
C PRO A 43 4.81 20.92 10.63
N ASP A 44 3.60 20.37 10.63
CA ASP A 44 3.34 18.95 10.36
C ASP A 44 3.46 18.57 8.88
N GLN A 45 3.19 19.49 7.94
CA GLN A 45 3.34 19.22 6.50
C GLN A 45 4.83 19.05 6.08
N PRO A 46 5.75 19.99 6.39
CA PRO A 46 7.20 19.76 6.24
C PRO A 46 7.68 18.49 6.92
N THR A 47 7.20 18.24 8.15
CA THR A 47 7.56 17.05 8.93
C THR A 47 7.18 15.77 8.20
N TYR A 48 5.96 15.70 7.64
CA TYR A 48 5.50 14.56 6.86
C TYR A 48 6.41 14.27 5.68
N VAL A 49 6.77 15.28 4.88
CA VAL A 49 7.60 15.10 3.69
C VAL A 49 9.00 14.64 4.04
N ALA A 50 9.60 15.23 5.06
CA ALA A 50 10.90 14.79 5.57
C ALA A 50 10.85 13.33 6.04
N CYS A 51 9.82 12.96 6.82
CA CYS A 51 9.64 11.60 7.33
C CYS A 51 9.41 10.60 6.19
N ALA A 52 8.53 10.92 5.23
CA ALA A 52 8.24 10.08 4.07
C ALA A 52 9.48 9.87 3.21
N ALA A 53 10.27 10.92 2.95
CA ALA A 53 11.52 10.82 2.20
C ALA A 53 12.56 9.96 2.92
N VAL A 54 12.75 10.13 4.24
CA VAL A 54 13.67 9.32 5.05
C VAL A 54 13.24 7.85 5.06
N LEU A 55 11.95 7.58 5.29
CA LEU A 55 11.41 6.22 5.32
C LEU A 55 11.52 5.54 3.95
N TYR A 56 11.27 6.27 2.87
CA TYR A 56 11.44 5.75 1.51
C TYR A 56 12.91 5.48 1.17
N PHE A 57 13.82 6.40 1.50
CA PHE A 57 15.25 6.19 1.32
C PHE A 57 15.74 4.96 2.10
N LYS A 58 15.30 4.84 3.35
CA LYS A 58 15.55 3.67 4.18
C LYS A 58 15.02 2.38 3.53
N PHE A 59 13.80 2.40 2.98
CA PHE A 59 13.19 1.26 2.29
C PHE A 59 13.95 0.88 1.00
N PHE A 60 14.41 1.88 0.25
CA PHE A 60 15.27 1.69 -0.92
C PHE A 60 16.60 1.01 -0.53
N LEU A 61 17.22 1.40 0.58
CA LEU A 61 18.43 0.76 1.08
C LEU A 61 18.17 -0.69 1.52
N THR A 62 17.10 -0.96 2.27
CA THR A 62 16.80 -2.33 2.74
C THR A 62 16.49 -3.28 1.60
N THR A 63 15.74 -2.85 0.59
CA THR A 63 15.46 -3.64 -0.62
C THR A 63 16.71 -3.89 -1.47
N THR A 64 17.60 -2.89 -1.59
CA THR A 64 18.89 -3.05 -2.28
C THR A 64 19.78 -4.07 -1.57
N ILE A 65 19.88 -4.00 -0.22
CA ILE A 65 20.64 -4.98 0.56
C ILE A 65 20.03 -6.37 0.43
N GLN A 66 18.70 -6.48 0.55
CA GLN A 66 17.98 -7.75 0.37
C GLN A 66 18.29 -8.34 -1.01
N GLY A 67 18.20 -7.56 -2.09
CA GLY A 67 18.52 -8.02 -3.44
C GLY A 67 19.91 -8.67 -3.54
N GLY A 68 20.92 -8.04 -2.94
CA GLY A 68 22.27 -8.60 -2.84
C GLY A 68 22.36 -9.89 -2.02
N LYS A 69 21.55 -10.04 -0.97
CA LYS A 69 21.44 -11.32 -0.22
C LYS A 69 20.70 -12.39 -1.02
N THR A 70 19.70 -12.02 -1.81
CA THR A 70 18.94 -12.94 -2.65
C THR A 70 19.80 -13.58 -3.73
N PHE A 71 20.77 -12.86 -4.32
CA PHE A 71 21.79 -13.47 -5.19
C PHE A 71 22.61 -14.54 -4.45
N LYS A 72 23.09 -14.23 -3.23
CA LYS A 72 23.89 -15.15 -2.39
C LYS A 72 23.14 -16.41 -1.97
N ALA A 73 21.81 -16.34 -1.88
CA ALA A 73 20.97 -17.45 -1.47
C ALA A 73 20.51 -18.35 -2.63
N GLY A 74 20.76 -17.98 -3.90
CA GLY A 74 20.19 -18.68 -5.07
C GLY A 74 18.69 -18.44 -5.25
N CYS A 75 18.14 -17.41 -4.58
CA CYS A 75 16.71 -17.14 -4.51
C CYS A 75 16.22 -16.21 -5.63
N ARG A 76 17.08 -15.81 -6.58
CA ARG A 76 16.64 -15.01 -7.73
C ARG A 76 15.92 -15.87 -8.76
N PRO A 77 15.16 -15.23 -9.66
CA PRO A 77 14.65 -15.89 -10.86
C PRO A 77 15.79 -16.46 -11.72
N PRO A 78 15.56 -17.58 -12.44
CA PRO A 78 16.59 -18.25 -13.23
C PRO A 78 17.14 -17.37 -14.37
N GLU A 79 16.36 -16.44 -14.92
CA GLU A 79 16.82 -15.52 -15.96
C GLU A 79 17.92 -14.55 -15.49
N ASP A 80 18.06 -14.33 -14.18
CA ASP A 80 19.12 -13.49 -13.61
C ASP A 80 20.49 -14.15 -13.62
N ALA A 81 20.57 -15.46 -13.92
CA ALA A 81 21.85 -16.16 -14.09
C ALA A 81 22.73 -15.55 -15.20
N LYS A 82 22.11 -14.80 -16.13
CA LYS A 82 22.80 -14.11 -17.24
C LYS A 82 23.50 -12.81 -16.81
N LEU A 83 23.21 -12.30 -15.61
CA LEU A 83 23.81 -11.05 -15.12
C LEU A 83 25.26 -11.27 -14.70
N SER A 84 26.10 -10.25 -14.86
CA SER A 84 27.49 -10.27 -14.37
C SER A 84 27.56 -10.52 -12.86
N LEU A 85 26.58 -10.01 -12.11
CA LEU A 85 26.40 -10.21 -10.67
C LEU A 85 26.13 -11.66 -10.26
N ALA A 86 25.68 -12.53 -11.17
CA ALA A 86 25.42 -13.93 -10.90
C ALA A 86 26.68 -14.82 -11.06
N LYS A 87 27.78 -14.29 -11.61
CA LYS A 87 29.03 -15.04 -11.77
C LYS A 87 29.60 -15.43 -10.40
N GLY A 88 29.82 -16.72 -10.19
CA GLY A 88 30.32 -17.26 -8.92
C GLY A 88 29.27 -17.38 -7.81
N MET A 89 28.00 -17.14 -8.12
CA MET A 89 26.88 -17.28 -7.18
C MET A 89 26.22 -18.65 -7.33
N PRO A 90 25.45 -19.13 -6.32
CA PRO A 90 24.66 -20.35 -6.45
C PRO A 90 23.66 -20.30 -7.62
N VAL A 91 23.20 -21.46 -8.06
CA VAL A 91 22.18 -21.56 -9.12
C VAL A 91 20.90 -20.83 -8.67
N GLN A 92 20.40 -19.95 -9.53
CA GLN A 92 19.21 -19.16 -9.26
C GLN A 92 17.97 -19.95 -9.67
N ASN A 93 17.11 -20.28 -8.72
CA ASN A 93 15.91 -21.08 -8.95
C ASN A 93 14.79 -20.77 -7.96
N TYR A 94 14.68 -19.50 -7.54
CA TYR A 94 13.77 -19.07 -6.47
C TYR A 94 13.99 -19.80 -5.12
N GLY A 95 15.14 -20.45 -4.93
CA GLY A 95 15.39 -21.28 -3.75
C GLY A 95 14.55 -22.57 -3.72
N LEU A 96 14.03 -23.02 -4.86
CA LEU A 96 13.23 -24.24 -4.97
C LEU A 96 14.04 -25.52 -4.71
N ASN A 97 15.37 -25.47 -4.75
CA ASN A 97 16.21 -26.61 -4.40
C ASN A 97 16.16 -26.87 -2.88
N LYS A 98 15.24 -27.76 -2.48
CA LYS A 98 15.04 -28.22 -1.09
C LYS A 98 16.09 -29.25 -0.65
N ASP A 99 16.72 -29.94 -1.60
CA ASP A 99 17.74 -30.97 -1.33
C ASP A 99 19.13 -30.35 -1.15
N GLU A 100 19.21 -29.03 -0.98
CA GLU A 100 20.46 -28.30 -0.79
C GLU A 100 21.09 -28.66 0.55
N LYS A 101 22.31 -29.21 0.51
CA LYS A 101 23.06 -29.64 1.70
C LYS A 101 24.22 -28.72 2.02
N ASP A 102 24.57 -27.78 1.14
CA ASP A 102 25.65 -26.83 1.43
C ASP A 102 25.25 -25.87 2.56
N GLU A 103 25.91 -26.03 3.70
CA GLU A 103 25.72 -25.21 4.90
C GLU A 103 25.90 -23.70 4.61
N LYS A 104 26.77 -23.33 3.65
CA LYS A 104 26.96 -21.93 3.26
C LYS A 104 25.72 -21.37 2.57
N ILE A 105 25.08 -22.16 1.70
CA ILE A 105 23.86 -21.75 0.98
C ILE A 105 22.69 -21.69 1.96
N ILE A 106 22.58 -22.66 2.88
CA ILE A 106 21.55 -22.65 3.93
C ILE A 106 21.68 -21.39 4.81
N LYS A 107 22.88 -21.07 5.29
CA LYS A 107 23.14 -19.84 6.05
C LYS A 107 22.84 -18.58 5.23
N ALA A 108 23.16 -18.58 3.94
CA ALA A 108 22.82 -17.47 3.04
C ALA A 108 21.30 -17.28 2.91
N ARG A 109 20.52 -18.37 2.82
CA ARG A 109 19.05 -18.37 2.80
C ARG A 109 18.44 -17.88 4.11
N GLU A 110 19.01 -18.23 5.26
CA GLU A 110 18.59 -17.69 6.56
C GLU A 110 18.80 -16.17 6.63
N ILE A 111 19.96 -15.68 6.19
CA ILE A 111 20.27 -14.25 6.13
C ILE A 111 19.32 -13.54 5.16
N GLU A 112 19.10 -14.10 3.98
CA GLU A 112 18.15 -13.58 2.97
C GLU A 112 16.74 -13.48 3.56
N THR A 113 16.29 -14.54 4.23
CA THR A 113 14.97 -14.59 4.87
C THR A 113 14.83 -13.52 5.96
N ARG A 114 15.88 -13.24 6.72
CA ARG A 114 15.91 -12.13 7.68
C ARG A 114 15.69 -10.79 6.98
N TRP A 115 16.43 -10.50 5.91
CA TRP A 115 16.28 -9.26 5.16
C TRP A 115 14.92 -9.13 4.48
N ARG A 116 14.38 -10.23 3.97
CA ARG A 116 13.02 -10.28 3.45
C ARG A 116 11.98 -9.95 4.52
N ARG A 117 12.16 -10.40 5.77
CA ARG A 117 11.28 -10.02 6.89
C ARG A 117 11.41 -8.56 7.31
N ILE A 118 12.60 -7.99 7.21
CA ILE A 118 12.81 -6.56 7.44
C ILE A 118 11.98 -5.75 6.43
N VAL A 119 12.11 -6.06 5.14
CA VAL A 119 11.35 -5.42 4.06
C VAL A 119 9.85 -5.65 4.26
N LEU A 120 9.41 -6.88 4.51
CA LEU A 120 7.99 -7.18 4.73
C LEU A 120 7.42 -6.40 5.92
N ASN A 121 8.16 -6.29 7.02
CA ASN A 121 7.70 -5.52 8.18
C ASN A 121 7.61 -4.02 7.89
N ASP A 122 8.39 -3.50 6.95
CA ASP A 122 8.20 -2.13 6.46
C ASP A 122 6.91 -1.99 5.67
N LEU A 123 6.57 -2.96 4.81
CA LEU A 123 5.30 -2.94 4.07
C LEU A 123 4.09 -3.06 4.99
N GLU A 124 4.21 -3.86 6.06
CA GLU A 124 3.20 -4.01 7.10
C GLU A 124 2.92 -2.71 7.88
N SER A 125 3.85 -1.75 7.86
CA SER A 125 3.78 -0.57 8.73
C SER A 125 3.80 0.75 7.97
N ILE A 126 4.80 1.01 7.12
CA ILE A 126 5.10 2.32 6.53
C ILE A 126 3.98 2.84 5.63
N PRO A 127 3.49 2.10 4.61
CA PRO A 127 2.45 2.61 3.72
C PRO A 127 1.21 3.06 4.48
N LEU A 128 0.75 2.23 5.42
CA LEU A 128 -0.47 2.50 6.17
C LEU A 128 -0.27 3.61 7.21
N ALA A 129 0.89 3.68 7.86
CA ALA A 129 1.26 4.79 8.74
C ALA A 129 1.22 6.13 8.00
N LEU A 130 1.85 6.20 6.83
CA LEU A 130 1.87 7.40 6.00
C LEU A 130 0.45 7.81 5.55
N LEU A 131 -0.42 6.87 5.21
CA LEU A 131 -1.83 7.16 4.89
C LEU A 131 -2.61 7.70 6.08
N VAL A 132 -2.43 7.11 7.27
CA VAL A 132 -3.04 7.61 8.52
C VAL A 132 -2.55 9.03 8.83
N PHE A 133 -1.26 9.28 8.68
CA PHE A 133 -0.70 10.61 8.91
C PHE A 133 -1.23 11.64 7.90
N VAL A 134 -1.38 11.29 6.62
CA VAL A 134 -2.06 12.18 5.66
C VAL A 134 -3.49 12.47 6.09
N GLY A 135 -4.23 11.48 6.58
CA GLY A 135 -5.57 11.70 7.14
C GLY A 135 -5.58 12.79 8.22
N GLY A 136 -4.55 12.82 9.08
CA GLY A 136 -4.36 13.87 10.09
C GLY A 136 -3.97 15.24 9.55
N LEU A 137 -3.21 15.31 8.45
CA LEU A 137 -2.85 16.57 7.79
C LEU A 137 -4.04 17.26 7.10
N LEU A 138 -5.05 16.48 6.72
CA LEU A 138 -6.23 16.97 5.99
C LEU A 138 -7.38 17.42 6.91
N VAL A 139 -7.25 17.20 8.21
CA VAL A 139 -8.22 17.58 9.24
C VAL A 139 -7.54 18.54 10.23
N PRO A 140 -8.29 19.35 11.01
CA PRO A 140 -7.71 20.28 11.97
C PRO A 140 -7.19 19.54 13.22
N SER A 141 -6.20 18.66 13.03
CA SER A 141 -5.53 17.93 14.10
C SER A 141 -4.50 18.81 14.83
N ASN A 142 -4.05 18.40 16.02
CA ASN A 142 -2.99 19.13 16.71
C ASN A 142 -1.64 18.90 16.01
N GLU A 143 -1.13 19.93 15.33
CA GLU A 143 0.06 19.89 14.48
C GLU A 143 1.32 19.45 15.24
N ILE A 144 1.47 19.85 16.51
CA ILE A 144 2.65 19.50 17.34
C ILE A 144 2.62 18.01 17.69
N VAL A 145 1.48 17.52 18.17
CA VAL A 145 1.29 16.09 18.50
C VAL A 145 1.48 15.24 17.25
N HIS A 146 0.94 15.69 16.12
CA HIS A 146 1.07 14.99 14.84
C HIS A 146 2.52 14.91 14.37
N SER A 147 3.24 16.04 14.43
CA SER A 147 4.67 16.11 14.08
C SER A 147 5.51 15.21 14.97
N ALA A 148 5.30 15.26 16.29
CA ALA A 148 6.01 14.42 17.24
C ALA A 148 5.76 12.92 17.00
N ALA A 149 4.52 12.53 16.67
CA ALA A 149 4.18 11.17 16.32
C ALA A 149 4.90 10.70 15.05
N MET A 150 4.93 11.52 13.98
CA MET A 150 5.64 11.19 12.73
C MET A 150 7.15 11.05 12.92
N ILE A 151 7.78 11.95 13.69
CA ILE A 151 9.21 11.91 13.98
C ILE A 151 9.54 10.65 14.80
N THR A 152 8.78 10.41 15.88
CA THR A 152 8.98 9.24 16.75
C THR A 152 8.82 7.94 15.96
N TYR A 153 7.78 7.86 15.12
CA TYR A 153 7.57 6.74 14.21
C TYR A 153 8.79 6.52 13.31
N THR A 154 9.26 7.57 12.64
CA THR A 154 10.38 7.50 11.69
C THR A 154 11.67 7.01 12.35
N VAL A 155 12.01 7.57 13.51
CA VAL A 155 13.18 7.15 14.30
C VAL A 155 13.03 5.69 14.73
N ALA A 156 11.87 5.31 15.27
CA ALA A 156 11.62 3.94 15.71
C ALA A 156 11.73 2.93 14.56
N ARG A 157 11.26 3.26 13.35
CA ARG A 157 11.38 2.38 12.16
C ARG A 157 12.81 2.23 11.66
N CYS A 158 13.61 3.30 11.70
CA CYS A 158 15.03 3.24 11.35
C CYS A 158 15.79 2.36 12.36
N LEU A 159 15.61 2.61 13.66
CA LEU A 159 16.22 1.82 14.72
C LEU A 159 15.74 0.37 14.71
N HIS A 160 14.45 0.12 14.43
CA HIS A 160 13.89 -1.24 14.34
C HIS A 160 14.66 -2.07 13.31
N THR A 161 15.00 -1.48 12.18
CA THR A 161 15.75 -2.13 11.09
C THR A 161 17.16 -2.48 11.51
N ILE A 162 17.84 -1.56 12.21
CA ILE A 162 19.18 -1.78 12.76
C ILE A 162 19.12 -2.91 13.79
N ALA A 163 18.16 -2.88 14.71
CA ALA A 163 17.97 -3.93 15.71
C ALA A 163 17.67 -5.28 15.06
N TYR A 164 16.82 -5.32 14.02
CA TYR A 164 16.47 -6.54 13.32
C TYR A 164 17.67 -7.13 12.57
N ALA A 165 18.43 -6.30 11.84
CA ALA A 165 19.61 -6.74 11.11
C ALA A 165 20.69 -7.32 12.04
N ASN A 166 20.83 -6.76 13.24
CA ASN A 166 21.80 -7.17 14.26
C ASN A 166 21.25 -8.20 15.27
N MET A 167 20.06 -8.76 15.04
CA MET A 167 19.43 -9.78 15.92
C MET A 167 19.24 -9.32 17.38
N MET A 168 19.03 -8.02 17.60
CA MET A 168 18.94 -7.41 18.92
C MET A 168 17.53 -7.53 19.52
N GLN A 169 17.30 -8.58 20.30
CA GLN A 169 16.07 -8.79 21.06
C GLN A 169 16.32 -8.50 22.56
N PRO A 170 15.51 -7.65 23.25
CA PRO A 170 14.12 -7.27 22.91
C PRO A 170 13.95 -5.96 22.13
N HIS A 171 15.03 -5.23 21.83
CA HIS A 171 14.99 -3.91 21.19
C HIS A 171 14.14 -3.88 19.92
N ARG A 172 14.24 -4.90 19.07
CA ARG A 172 13.37 -5.05 17.89
C ARG A 172 11.89 -4.99 18.27
N GLY A 173 11.43 -5.79 19.23
CA GLY A 173 10.02 -5.81 19.65
C GLY A 173 9.56 -4.47 20.23
N LEU A 174 10.40 -3.83 21.05
CA LEU A 174 10.10 -2.52 21.64
C LEU A 174 9.99 -1.42 20.58
N LEU A 175 10.92 -1.37 19.63
CA LEU A 175 10.93 -0.37 18.56
C LEU A 175 9.75 -0.55 17.60
N TRP A 176 9.35 -1.79 17.32
CA TRP A 176 8.10 -2.06 16.60
C TRP A 176 6.89 -1.52 17.37
N PHE A 177 6.82 -1.77 18.68
CA PHE A 177 5.72 -1.31 19.52
C PHE A 177 5.65 0.23 19.62
N VAL A 178 6.78 0.91 19.81
CA VAL A 178 6.85 2.39 19.78
C VAL A 178 6.35 2.94 18.44
N GLY A 179 6.70 2.28 17.33
CA GLY A 179 6.17 2.60 16.02
C GLY A 179 4.64 2.49 15.97
N CYS A 180 4.06 1.40 16.47
CA CYS A 180 2.61 1.23 16.53
C CYS A 180 1.93 2.31 17.38
N VAL A 181 2.44 2.60 18.58
CA VAL A 181 1.92 3.66 19.47
C VAL A 181 1.92 5.00 18.75
N SER A 182 2.99 5.32 18.01
CA SER A 182 3.08 6.57 17.25
C SER A 182 1.98 6.70 16.18
N ILE A 183 1.67 5.61 15.47
CA ILE A 183 0.56 5.60 14.49
C ILE A 183 -0.78 5.77 15.21
N PHE A 184 -1.00 5.09 16.35
CA PHE A 184 -2.21 5.27 17.16
C PHE A 184 -2.39 6.70 17.63
N THR A 185 -1.30 7.35 18.10
CA THR A 185 -1.33 8.75 18.50
C THR A 185 -1.75 9.66 17.33
N GLY A 186 -1.16 9.48 16.16
CA GLY A 186 -1.55 10.24 14.96
C GLY A 186 -2.99 9.98 14.53
N ALA A 187 -3.44 8.72 14.60
CA ALA A 187 -4.81 8.33 14.25
C ALA A 187 -5.84 8.94 15.20
N ILE A 188 -5.60 8.87 16.52
CA ILE A 188 -6.48 9.47 17.53
C ILE A 188 -6.53 10.99 17.35
N ASN A 189 -5.38 11.63 17.13
CA ASN A 189 -5.30 13.06 16.86
C ASN A 189 -6.11 13.46 15.61
N ALA A 190 -6.02 12.67 14.53
CA ALA A 190 -6.81 12.88 13.33
C ALA A 190 -8.32 12.71 13.57
N VAL A 191 -8.74 11.64 14.24
CA VAL A 191 -10.16 11.38 14.55
C VAL A 191 -10.74 12.48 15.45
N VAL A 192 -10.02 12.93 16.47
CA VAL A 192 -10.44 14.07 17.30
C VAL A 192 -10.54 15.35 16.46
N GLY A 193 -9.63 15.55 15.50
CA GLY A 193 -9.72 16.65 14.53
C GLY A 193 -10.98 16.60 13.67
N THR A 194 -11.55 15.43 13.38
CA THR A 194 -12.81 15.33 12.60
C THR A 194 -14.04 15.85 13.34
N THR A 195 -14.04 15.75 14.68
CA THR A 195 -15.14 16.15 15.56
C THR A 195 -14.99 17.58 16.08
N ALA A 196 -13.77 18.13 16.05
CA ALA A 196 -13.52 19.53 16.37
C ALA A 196 -14.25 20.43 15.35
N MET A 197 -15.17 21.27 15.85
CA MET A 197 -15.84 22.30 15.04
C MET A 197 -14.85 23.44 14.75
N ALA A 198 -14.00 23.27 13.74
CA ALA A 198 -13.19 24.38 13.21
C ALA A 198 -13.91 24.99 11.99
N PRO A 199 -14.43 26.23 12.08
CA PRO A 199 -15.20 26.86 10.99
C PRO A 199 -14.31 27.42 9.86
N LEU A 200 -12.99 27.24 9.91
CA LEU A 200 -12.06 28.00 9.05
C LEU A 200 -11.62 27.24 7.79
N ILE A 201 -11.81 25.92 7.71
CA ILE A 201 -11.54 25.10 6.53
C ILE A 201 -12.70 24.13 6.39
N ALA A 202 -13.47 24.20 5.31
CA ALA A 202 -14.52 23.24 5.01
C ALA A 202 -13.88 21.87 4.72
N VAL A 203 -13.57 21.12 5.78
CA VAL A 203 -13.17 19.72 5.66
C VAL A 203 -14.38 18.97 5.14
N THR A 204 -14.29 18.47 3.92
CA THR A 204 -15.35 17.70 3.29
C THR A 204 -15.65 16.46 4.14
N ALA A 205 -16.92 16.04 4.15
CA ALA A 205 -17.31 14.78 4.77
C ALA A 205 -16.48 13.62 4.21
N ALA A 206 -16.10 13.65 2.92
CA ALA A 206 -15.19 12.67 2.35
C ALA A 206 -13.81 12.62 3.03
N VAL A 207 -13.18 13.75 3.35
CA VAL A 207 -11.90 13.77 4.07
C VAL A 207 -12.05 13.19 5.48
N LYS A 208 -13.13 13.55 6.19
CA LYS A 208 -13.43 12.97 7.52
C LYS A 208 -13.63 11.46 7.44
N THR A 209 -14.35 11.00 6.41
CA THR A 209 -14.54 9.56 6.14
C THR A 209 -13.21 8.89 5.86
N PHE A 210 -12.33 9.49 5.06
CA PHE A 210 -11.00 8.95 4.79
C PHE A 210 -10.17 8.78 6.08
N ALA A 211 -10.10 9.81 6.93
CA ALA A 211 -9.39 9.76 8.20
C ALA A 211 -9.94 8.67 9.13
N THR A 212 -11.27 8.52 9.19
CA THR A 212 -11.94 7.51 10.01
C THR A 212 -11.72 6.09 9.49
N CYS A 213 -11.92 5.88 8.18
CA CYS A 213 -11.78 4.58 7.52
C CYS A 213 -10.32 4.08 7.53
N SER A 214 -9.35 4.95 7.24
CA SER A 214 -7.92 4.59 7.32
C SER A 214 -7.51 4.20 8.74
N THR A 215 -8.01 4.91 9.75
CA THR A 215 -7.82 4.56 11.17
C THR A 215 -8.43 3.19 11.51
N ALA A 216 -9.68 2.94 11.11
CA ALA A 216 -10.33 1.66 11.35
C ALA A 216 -9.59 0.48 10.70
N LEU A 217 -9.11 0.67 9.46
CA LEU A 217 -8.32 -0.34 8.75
C LEU A 217 -6.93 -0.53 9.36
N PHE A 218 -6.32 0.52 9.91
CA PHE A 218 -5.09 0.40 10.69
C PHE A 218 -5.29 -0.42 11.96
N ILE A 219 -6.34 -0.13 12.76
CA ILE A 219 -6.68 -0.92 13.95
C ILE A 219 -6.85 -2.39 13.59
N LYS A 220 -7.57 -2.64 12.49
CA LYS A 220 -7.78 -3.98 11.97
C LYS A 220 -6.46 -4.64 11.55
N MET A 221 -5.56 -3.95 10.85
CA MET A 221 -4.25 -4.48 10.45
C MET A 221 -3.37 -4.78 11.66
N PHE A 222 -3.40 -3.91 12.68
CA PHE A 222 -2.68 -4.14 13.93
C PHE A 222 -3.18 -5.40 14.65
N ALA A 223 -4.51 -5.62 14.68
CA ALA A 223 -5.10 -6.83 15.25
C ALA A 223 -4.68 -8.09 14.48
N THR A 224 -4.68 -8.07 13.14
CA THR A 224 -4.27 -9.23 12.33
C THR A 224 -2.78 -9.56 12.49
N LEU A 225 -1.91 -8.55 12.54
CA LEU A 225 -0.47 -8.73 12.80
C LEU A 225 -0.21 -9.29 14.20
N THR A 226 -0.94 -8.83 15.21
CA THR A 226 -0.82 -9.34 16.59
C THR A 226 -1.20 -10.82 16.67
N ILE A 227 -2.33 -11.20 16.04
CA ILE A 227 -2.76 -12.60 16.00
C ILE A 227 -1.76 -13.46 15.22
N GLN A 228 -1.33 -13.00 14.05
CA GLN A 228 -0.34 -13.70 13.22
C GLN A 228 0.97 -13.91 13.97
N GLY A 229 1.45 -12.91 14.71
CA GLY A 229 2.63 -13.05 15.57
C GLY A 229 2.50 -14.21 16.56
N GLY A 230 1.36 -14.30 17.27
CA GLY A 230 1.06 -15.41 18.16
C GLY A 230 1.01 -16.78 17.46
N LYS A 231 0.46 -16.84 16.23
CA LYS A 231 0.45 -18.08 15.43
C LYS A 231 1.84 -18.49 14.97
N SER A 232 2.70 -17.53 14.60
CA SER A 232 4.07 -17.81 14.21
C SER A 232 4.92 -18.37 15.36
N PHE A 233 4.67 -17.96 16.61
CA PHE A 233 5.29 -18.57 17.79
C PHE A 233 4.90 -20.04 17.94
N ALA A 234 3.60 -20.35 17.86
CA ALA A 234 3.10 -21.71 17.95
C ALA A 234 3.61 -22.63 16.81
N ALA A 235 3.89 -22.05 15.64
CA ALA A 235 4.33 -22.79 14.46
C ALA A 235 5.85 -22.95 14.32
N GLY A 236 6.67 -22.34 15.18
CA GLY A 236 8.13 -22.41 15.04
C GLY A 236 8.69 -21.55 13.90
N THR A 237 7.86 -20.68 13.33
CA THR A 237 8.22 -19.90 12.13
C THR A 237 8.78 -18.53 12.47
N ARG A 238 9.03 -18.20 13.74
CA ARG A 238 9.74 -16.96 14.12
C ARG A 238 11.23 -17.07 13.81
N SER A 239 11.92 -15.97 14.06
CA SER A 239 13.35 -15.89 13.88
C SER A 239 14.09 -16.76 14.92
N PRO A 240 15.21 -17.40 14.56
CA PRO A 240 15.97 -18.25 15.49
C PRO A 240 16.38 -17.54 16.79
N GLU A 241 16.67 -16.24 16.76
CA GLU A 241 17.03 -15.46 17.94
C GLU A 241 15.89 -15.30 18.97
N ASP A 242 14.64 -15.60 18.59
CA ASP A 242 13.50 -15.62 19.52
C ASP A 242 13.45 -16.92 20.35
N GLN A 243 14.33 -17.91 20.09
CA GLN A 243 14.37 -19.19 20.81
C GLN A 243 14.53 -19.02 22.32
N LYS A 244 15.21 -17.96 22.79
CA LYS A 244 15.36 -17.70 24.23
C LYS A 244 14.04 -17.32 24.92
N TYR A 245 12.98 -17.03 24.17
CA TYR A 245 11.65 -16.70 24.68
C TYR A 245 10.63 -17.81 24.44
N THR A 246 11.03 -18.93 23.84
CA THR A 246 10.14 -20.08 23.66
C THR A 246 10.10 -20.95 24.91
N THR A 247 8.92 -21.44 25.26
CA THR A 247 8.77 -22.48 26.29
C THR A 247 9.22 -23.84 25.76
N SER A 248 9.55 -24.78 26.66
CA SER A 248 9.94 -26.16 26.28
C SER A 248 8.90 -26.91 25.45
N SER A 249 7.63 -26.49 25.52
CA SER A 249 6.50 -27.03 24.76
C SER A 249 6.35 -26.48 23.34
N GLN A 250 7.10 -25.44 22.96
CA GLN A 250 7.02 -24.82 21.64
C GLN A 250 8.07 -25.39 20.68
N PRO A 251 7.75 -25.48 19.37
CA PRO A 251 8.72 -25.91 18.37
C PRO A 251 9.91 -24.94 18.27
N LYS A 252 11.05 -25.48 17.87
CA LYS A 252 12.27 -24.70 17.63
C LYS A 252 12.02 -23.66 16.54
N GLN A 253 12.45 -22.43 16.80
CA GLN A 253 12.33 -21.31 15.86
C GLN A 253 13.43 -21.40 14.81
N GLY A 254 13.03 -21.34 13.54
CA GLY A 254 13.95 -21.58 12.44
C GLY A 254 13.54 -20.92 11.13
N TYR A 255 12.70 -19.88 11.19
CA TYR A 255 12.02 -19.31 10.03
C TYR A 255 11.13 -20.28 9.23
N GLY A 256 10.93 -21.50 9.71
CA GLY A 256 10.38 -22.61 8.92
C GLY A 256 11.35 -23.16 7.87
N LEU A 257 12.64 -22.84 7.96
CA LEU A 257 13.73 -23.37 7.11
C LEU A 257 14.37 -24.63 7.69
N THR A 258 14.19 -24.92 8.98
CA THR A 258 14.61 -26.21 9.55
C THR A 258 13.85 -27.31 8.83
N ASN A 259 14.57 -28.33 8.36
CA ASN A 259 13.98 -29.49 7.71
C ASN A 259 12.78 -29.95 8.53
N SER A 260 11.64 -30.10 7.86
CA SER A 260 10.51 -30.81 8.40
C SER A 260 11.01 -32.21 8.76
N ASP A 261 11.36 -32.43 10.02
CA ASP A 261 11.66 -33.76 10.50
C ASP A 261 10.48 -34.65 10.08
N GLU A 262 10.74 -35.82 9.51
CA GLU A 262 9.69 -36.78 9.12
C GLU A 262 8.80 -37.16 10.33
N ASN A 263 9.25 -36.85 11.55
CA ASN A 263 8.55 -37.02 12.82
C ASN A 263 7.92 -35.72 13.39
N GLU A 264 7.62 -34.72 12.55
CA GLU A 264 6.95 -33.51 13.02
C GLU A 264 5.56 -33.83 13.57
N SER A 265 5.28 -33.41 14.81
CA SER A 265 4.02 -33.73 15.47
C SER A 265 2.82 -33.10 14.74
N GLU A 266 1.69 -33.80 14.74
CA GLU A 266 0.47 -33.30 14.10
C GLU A 266 0.04 -31.91 14.62
N VAL A 267 0.32 -31.63 15.89
CA VAL A 267 0.07 -30.33 16.53
C VAL A 267 0.88 -29.22 15.85
N VAL A 268 2.17 -29.45 15.59
CA VAL A 268 3.04 -28.46 14.92
C VAL A 268 2.63 -28.29 13.46
N ARG A 269 2.28 -29.39 12.76
CA ARG A 269 1.76 -29.31 11.39
C ARG A 269 0.50 -28.45 11.30
N LYS A 270 -0.49 -28.67 12.17
CA LYS A 270 -1.70 -27.83 12.27
C LYS A 270 -1.37 -26.38 12.62
N ALA A 271 -0.41 -26.15 13.51
CA ALA A 271 0.03 -24.79 13.85
C ALA A 271 0.64 -24.07 12.63
N LYS A 272 1.46 -24.77 11.82
CA LYS A 272 2.02 -24.25 10.56
C LYS A 272 0.95 -23.96 9.52
N GLU A 273 -0.06 -24.82 9.36
CA GLU A 273 -1.22 -24.58 8.49
C GLU A 273 -1.96 -23.29 8.91
N ILE A 274 -2.23 -23.13 10.20
CA ILE A 274 -2.87 -21.92 10.75
C ILE A 274 -1.98 -20.68 10.54
N ASP A 275 -0.69 -20.76 10.82
CA ASP A 275 0.26 -19.65 10.61
C ASP A 275 0.32 -19.24 9.13
N PHE A 276 0.35 -20.22 8.21
CA PHE A 276 0.29 -19.96 6.77
C PHE A 276 -1.01 -19.23 6.38
N ARG A 277 -2.15 -19.66 6.92
CA ARG A 277 -3.44 -18.99 6.70
C ARG A 277 -3.41 -17.53 7.15
N TRP A 278 -2.88 -17.24 8.34
CA TRP A 278 -2.77 -15.88 8.84
C TRP A 278 -1.79 -15.01 8.03
N LYS A 279 -0.68 -15.58 7.56
CA LYS A 279 0.23 -14.89 6.63
C LYS A 279 -0.49 -14.49 5.33
N ARG A 280 -1.36 -15.36 4.80
CA ARG A 280 -2.17 -15.03 3.61
C ARG A 280 -3.18 -13.93 3.86
N ILE A 281 -3.78 -13.87 5.06
CA ILE A 281 -4.68 -12.79 5.46
C ILE A 281 -3.92 -11.46 5.45
N VAL A 282 -2.80 -11.39 6.17
CA VAL A 282 -1.96 -10.18 6.24
C VAL A 282 -1.49 -9.78 4.85
N GLN A 283 -0.95 -10.71 4.06
CA GLN A 283 -0.50 -10.44 2.70
C GLN A 283 -1.61 -9.86 1.83
N ASN A 284 -2.82 -10.41 1.87
CA ASN A 284 -3.94 -9.88 1.10
C ASN A 284 -4.34 -8.47 1.55
N ASP A 285 -4.17 -8.14 2.82
CA ASP A 285 -4.37 -6.78 3.30
C ASP A 285 -3.31 -5.81 2.78
N LEU A 286 -2.04 -6.22 2.73
CA LEU A 286 -0.96 -5.43 2.15
C LEU A 286 -1.17 -5.17 0.66
N GLU A 287 -1.71 -6.16 -0.05
CA GLU A 287 -2.04 -6.06 -1.48
C GLU A 287 -3.22 -5.13 -1.78
N THR A 288 -4.09 -4.86 -0.81
CA THR A 288 -5.40 -4.21 -1.08
C THR A 288 -5.66 -2.93 -0.30
N ILE A 289 -5.29 -2.87 0.98
CA ILE A 289 -5.64 -1.73 1.85
C ILE A 289 -4.81 -0.49 1.50
N PRO A 290 -3.47 -0.51 1.45
CA PRO A 290 -2.69 0.70 1.15
C PRO A 290 -2.99 1.28 -0.23
N ILE A 291 -3.06 0.43 -1.26
CA ILE A 291 -3.38 0.87 -2.63
C ILE A 291 -4.81 1.42 -2.68
N GLY A 292 -5.78 0.72 -2.09
CA GLY A 292 -7.17 1.19 -2.05
C GLY A 292 -7.31 2.56 -1.39
N LEU A 293 -6.70 2.74 -0.22
CA LEU A 293 -6.68 4.02 0.49
C LEU A 293 -5.99 5.13 -0.31
N ALA A 294 -4.87 4.83 -0.99
CA ALA A 294 -4.21 5.81 -1.86
C ALA A 294 -5.12 6.25 -3.03
N VAL A 295 -5.87 5.33 -3.64
CA VAL A 295 -6.84 5.65 -4.70
C VAL A 295 -8.00 6.49 -4.17
N PHE A 296 -8.58 6.12 -3.02
CA PHE A 296 -9.64 6.91 -2.39
C PHE A 296 -9.17 8.34 -2.10
N LEU A 297 -7.99 8.46 -1.51
CA LEU A 297 -7.37 9.75 -1.21
C LEU A 297 -7.15 10.58 -2.49
N GLY A 298 -6.60 9.99 -3.55
CA GLY A 298 -6.44 10.66 -4.85
C GLY A 298 -7.76 11.16 -5.41
N SER A 299 -8.81 10.33 -5.38
CA SER A 299 -10.16 10.71 -5.82
C SER A 299 -10.73 11.88 -5.02
N VAL A 300 -10.55 11.88 -3.69
CA VAL A 300 -10.99 12.98 -2.81
C VAL A 300 -10.23 14.27 -3.10
N LEU A 301 -8.90 14.20 -3.26
CA LEU A 301 -8.06 15.38 -3.47
C LEU A 301 -8.29 16.05 -4.83
N VAL A 302 -8.56 15.25 -5.88
CA VAL A 302 -8.90 15.77 -7.21
C VAL A 302 -10.36 16.30 -7.24
N GLY A 303 -11.16 15.96 -6.23
CA GLY A 303 -12.53 16.42 -6.04
C GLY A 303 -13.55 15.64 -6.85
N GLY A 304 -13.40 14.31 -6.88
CA GLY A 304 -14.45 13.40 -7.30
C GLY A 304 -15.69 13.52 -6.41
N HIS A 305 -16.83 13.03 -6.90
CA HIS A 305 -18.12 13.18 -6.24
C HIS A 305 -18.07 12.69 -4.78
N GLU A 306 -18.47 13.57 -3.85
CA GLU A 306 -18.26 13.40 -2.42
C GLU A 306 -19.03 12.19 -1.86
N ALA A 307 -20.33 12.10 -2.15
CA ALA A 307 -21.16 11.01 -1.64
C ALA A 307 -20.68 9.62 -2.14
N THR A 308 -20.19 9.56 -3.38
CA THR A 308 -19.63 8.34 -3.98
C THR A 308 -18.37 7.89 -3.23
N ASN A 309 -17.47 8.84 -2.94
CA ASN A 309 -16.26 8.55 -2.17
C ASN A 309 -16.58 8.10 -0.74
N ILE A 310 -17.53 8.74 -0.07
CA ILE A 310 -18.00 8.34 1.27
C ILE A 310 -18.53 6.89 1.22
N ALA A 311 -19.45 6.60 0.31
CA ALA A 311 -20.07 5.28 0.19
C ALA A 311 -19.01 4.20 -0.08
N PHE A 312 -18.14 4.39 -1.07
CA PHE A 312 -17.12 3.39 -1.42
C PHE A 312 -16.08 3.18 -0.32
N MET A 313 -15.63 4.23 0.38
CA MET A 313 -14.71 4.08 1.51
C MET A 313 -15.35 3.31 2.67
N SER A 314 -16.60 3.61 3.01
CA SER A 314 -17.33 2.92 4.07
C SER A 314 -17.58 1.44 3.74
N ILE A 315 -18.05 1.16 2.52
CA ILE A 315 -18.28 -0.22 2.06
C ILE A 315 -16.94 -0.98 2.02
N PHE A 316 -15.90 -0.39 1.42
CA PHE A 316 -14.56 -0.98 1.38
C PHE A 316 -14.08 -1.36 2.78
N THR A 317 -14.21 -0.45 3.74
CA THR A 317 -13.80 -0.69 5.13
C THR A 317 -14.54 -1.88 5.74
N ALA A 318 -15.88 -1.90 5.61
CA ALA A 318 -16.70 -2.98 6.13
C ALA A 318 -16.36 -4.33 5.49
N VAL A 319 -16.21 -4.38 4.16
CA VAL A 319 -15.91 -5.64 3.45
C VAL A 319 -14.49 -6.13 3.70
N ARG A 320 -13.51 -5.25 3.97
CA ARG A 320 -12.14 -5.68 4.35
C ARG A 320 -12.11 -6.31 5.75
N ILE A 321 -12.88 -5.78 6.69
CA ILE A 321 -13.07 -6.39 8.01
C ILE A 321 -13.79 -7.74 7.86
N GLY A 322 -14.90 -7.77 7.11
CA GLY A 322 -15.65 -8.99 6.81
C GLY A 322 -14.81 -10.06 6.10
N HIS A 323 -13.99 -9.67 5.12
CA HIS A 323 -13.07 -10.54 4.38
C HIS A 323 -12.14 -11.27 5.34
N THR A 324 -11.60 -10.56 6.31
CA THR A 324 -10.66 -11.11 7.30
C THR A 324 -11.34 -12.15 8.18
N PHE A 325 -12.56 -11.84 8.65
CA PHE A 325 -13.36 -12.80 9.41
C PHE A 325 -13.71 -14.03 8.58
N ALA A 326 -14.16 -13.87 7.34
CA ALA A 326 -14.46 -14.97 6.44
C ALA A 326 -13.22 -15.83 6.15
N TYR A 327 -12.05 -15.21 5.97
CA TYR A 327 -10.79 -15.91 5.73
C TYR A 327 -10.36 -16.69 6.97
N ALA A 328 -10.38 -16.07 8.15
CA ALA A 328 -9.98 -16.71 9.40
C ALA A 328 -10.85 -17.91 9.77
N ASN A 329 -12.13 -17.89 9.36
CA ASN A 329 -13.13 -18.94 9.60
C ASN A 329 -13.38 -19.84 8.37
N GLU A 330 -12.53 -19.78 7.34
CA GLU A 330 -12.60 -20.65 6.15
C GLU A 330 -13.96 -20.62 5.41
N LYS A 331 -14.67 -19.47 5.45
CA LYS A 331 -16.00 -19.33 4.88
C LYS A 331 -15.96 -19.00 3.39
N GLN A 332 -16.23 -20.00 2.55
CA GLN A 332 -16.49 -19.85 1.12
C GLN A 332 -18.00 -19.86 0.82
N PRO A 333 -18.52 -19.10 -0.17
CA PRO A 333 -17.82 -18.20 -1.10
C PRO A 333 -17.60 -16.77 -0.56
N HIS A 334 -17.99 -16.52 0.70
CA HIS A 334 -18.01 -15.19 1.31
C HIS A 334 -16.66 -14.46 1.21
N ARG A 335 -15.54 -15.18 1.38
CA ARG A 335 -14.19 -14.62 1.19
C ARG A 335 -14.04 -13.98 -0.21
N ALA A 336 -14.35 -14.71 -1.27
CA ALA A 336 -14.17 -14.22 -2.64
C ALA A 336 -15.11 -13.04 -2.96
N LEU A 337 -16.34 -13.10 -2.48
CA LEU A 337 -17.32 -12.01 -2.65
C LEU A 337 -16.85 -10.73 -1.96
N LEU A 338 -16.47 -10.81 -0.68
CA LEU A 338 -15.99 -9.67 0.10
C LEU A 338 -14.72 -9.05 -0.49
N TRP A 339 -13.79 -9.88 -0.98
CA TRP A 339 -12.61 -9.40 -1.69
C TRP A 339 -12.98 -8.65 -2.97
N SER A 340 -13.86 -9.22 -3.79
CA SER A 340 -14.28 -8.65 -5.08
C SER A 340 -15.01 -7.31 -4.89
N THR A 341 -15.95 -7.24 -3.94
CA THR A 341 -16.64 -6.00 -3.59
C THR A 341 -15.67 -4.91 -3.18
N GLY A 342 -14.63 -5.26 -2.40
CA GLY A 342 -13.57 -4.33 -2.04
C GLY A 342 -12.82 -3.76 -3.26
N GLN A 343 -12.43 -4.61 -4.21
CA GLN A 343 -11.75 -4.16 -5.44
C GLN A 343 -12.63 -3.24 -6.29
N LEU A 344 -13.93 -3.53 -6.35
CA LEU A 344 -14.87 -2.71 -7.09
C LEU A 344 -15.01 -1.33 -6.46
N CYS A 345 -15.07 -1.20 -5.14
CA CYS A 345 -15.07 0.10 -4.48
C CYS A 345 -13.84 0.94 -4.84
N VAL A 346 -12.65 0.31 -4.91
CA VAL A 346 -11.40 0.98 -5.30
C VAL A 346 -11.46 1.43 -6.76
N LEU A 347 -11.88 0.55 -7.69
CA LEU A 347 -12.05 0.88 -9.09
C LEU A 347 -13.05 2.03 -9.28
N GLY A 348 -14.21 1.95 -8.63
CA GLY A 348 -15.27 2.95 -8.69
C GLY A 348 -14.80 4.32 -8.20
N SER A 349 -14.04 4.38 -7.10
CA SER A 349 -13.48 5.64 -6.63
C SER A 349 -12.38 6.19 -7.55
N GLY A 350 -11.55 5.32 -8.12
CA GLY A 350 -10.55 5.70 -9.12
C GLY A 350 -11.20 6.34 -10.36
N LEU A 351 -12.29 5.75 -10.88
CA LEU A 351 -13.07 6.30 -11.98
C LEU A 351 -13.75 7.62 -11.59
N ASN A 352 -14.32 7.69 -10.39
CA ASN A 352 -14.93 8.92 -9.85
C ASN A 352 -13.92 10.08 -9.84
N GLY A 353 -12.69 9.81 -9.41
CA GLY A 353 -11.61 10.80 -9.44
C GLY A 353 -11.20 11.17 -10.86
N PHE A 354 -11.03 10.17 -11.73
CA PHE A 354 -10.62 10.38 -13.12
C PHE A 354 -11.61 11.24 -13.91
N ILE A 355 -12.92 10.92 -13.85
CA ILE A 355 -13.98 11.65 -14.55
C ILE A 355 -14.00 13.13 -14.12
N SER A 356 -13.86 13.39 -12.82
CA SER A 356 -13.87 14.76 -12.29
C SER A 356 -12.78 15.67 -12.86
N VAL A 357 -11.64 15.11 -13.30
CA VAL A 357 -10.57 15.88 -13.98
C VAL A 357 -11.05 16.42 -15.33
N PHE A 358 -11.82 15.64 -16.07
CA PHE A 358 -12.28 16.02 -17.42
C PHE A 358 -13.47 16.96 -17.38
N GLU A 359 -14.41 16.75 -16.45
CA GLU A 359 -15.57 17.62 -16.28
C GLU A 359 -15.16 19.07 -15.97
N ARG A 360 -14.16 19.26 -15.09
CA ARG A 360 -13.63 20.59 -14.78
C ARG A 360 -13.05 21.32 -15.98
N ARG A 361 -12.42 20.60 -16.91
CA ARG A 361 -11.87 21.18 -18.15
C ARG A 361 -12.99 21.65 -19.09
N ALA A 362 -14.09 20.89 -19.17
CA ALA A 362 -15.23 21.26 -19.99
C ALA A 362 -15.88 22.57 -19.48
N THR A 363 -16.05 22.70 -18.16
CA THR A 363 -16.64 23.91 -17.56
C THR A 363 -15.77 25.16 -17.74
N GLN A 364 -14.45 25.02 -17.59
CA GLN A 364 -13.52 26.16 -17.78
C GLN A 364 -13.44 26.63 -19.24
N SER A 365 -13.62 25.74 -20.21
CA SER A 365 -13.59 26.11 -21.64
C SER A 365 -14.79 26.97 -22.08
N HIS A 366 -15.90 26.96 -21.34
CA HIS A 366 -17.09 27.75 -21.67
C HIS A 366 -17.08 29.17 -21.09
N THR A 367 -16.26 29.46 -20.08
CA THR A 367 -16.20 30.78 -19.45
C THR A 367 -15.32 31.80 -20.18
N ASP A 368 -14.59 31.39 -21.23
CA ASP A 368 -13.48 32.20 -21.75
C ASP A 368 -13.75 33.00 -23.03
N ASN A 369 -15.00 33.14 -23.56
CA ASN A 369 -15.30 34.15 -24.62
C ASN A 369 -16.78 34.36 -25.08
N SER A 370 -17.81 34.18 -24.25
CA SER A 370 -19.20 34.47 -24.67
C SER A 370 -20.01 35.24 -23.63
N PRO A 371 -20.83 36.24 -24.02
CA PRO A 371 -21.79 36.86 -23.12
C PRO A 371 -22.77 35.79 -22.60
N PRO A 372 -23.35 35.98 -21.40
CA PRO A 372 -24.14 34.96 -20.74
C PRO A 372 -25.39 34.67 -21.57
N VAL A 373 -25.41 33.52 -22.24
CA VAL A 373 -26.66 32.94 -22.72
C VAL A 373 -27.39 32.46 -21.46
N GLN A 374 -28.49 33.13 -21.13
CA GLN A 374 -29.47 32.63 -20.17
C GLN A 374 -30.03 31.31 -20.73
N LEU A 375 -29.37 30.20 -20.39
CA LEU A 375 -29.95 28.87 -20.54
C LEU A 375 -30.95 28.70 -19.42
N GLY A 376 -32.20 28.48 -19.81
CA GLY A 376 -33.34 28.33 -18.91
C GLY A 376 -33.09 27.25 -17.86
N GLU A 377 -33.63 27.52 -16.68
CA GLU A 377 -33.80 26.59 -15.57
C GLU A 377 -34.78 25.48 -15.97
N ASP A 378 -34.37 24.56 -16.84
CA ASP A 378 -35.08 23.30 -17.03
C ASP A 378 -34.17 22.18 -16.51
N GLY A 379 -34.57 21.66 -15.35
CA GLY A 379 -33.83 20.69 -14.57
C GLY A 379 -33.67 19.34 -15.27
N ASP A 380 -32.45 18.80 -15.18
CA ASP A 380 -32.19 17.35 -15.13
C ASP A 380 -30.73 17.06 -14.70
N GLY A 381 -30.24 17.80 -13.70
CA GLY A 381 -28.85 17.72 -13.20
C GLY A 381 -28.51 16.44 -12.42
N ASP A 382 -29.44 15.50 -12.27
CA ASP A 382 -29.28 14.29 -11.43
C ASP A 382 -28.91 13.02 -12.24
N ASN A 383 -28.90 13.12 -13.57
CA ASN A 383 -28.68 11.96 -14.45
C ASN A 383 -27.22 11.44 -14.49
N GLY A 384 -26.24 12.29 -14.14
CA GLY A 384 -24.83 11.88 -14.09
C GLY A 384 -24.53 10.89 -12.97
N ALA A 385 -25.06 11.14 -11.76
CA ALA A 385 -24.85 10.29 -10.61
C ALA A 385 -25.61 8.96 -10.75
N ALA A 386 -26.83 8.98 -11.30
CA ALA A 386 -27.60 7.78 -11.60
C ALA A 386 -26.92 6.90 -12.67
N GLY A 387 -26.36 7.52 -13.72
CA GLY A 387 -25.62 6.80 -14.77
C GLY A 387 -24.33 6.15 -14.28
N VAL A 388 -23.56 6.83 -13.43
CA VAL A 388 -22.34 6.26 -12.81
C VAL A 388 -22.70 5.12 -11.85
N CYS A 389 -23.78 5.25 -11.07
CA CYS A 389 -24.27 4.19 -10.19
C CYS A 389 -24.75 2.95 -10.97
N ASP A 390 -25.48 3.11 -12.08
CA ASP A 390 -25.92 1.99 -12.93
C ASP A 390 -24.72 1.29 -13.60
N LEU A 391 -23.81 2.07 -14.19
CA LEU A 391 -22.59 1.53 -14.81
C LEU A 391 -21.72 0.78 -13.79
N PHE A 392 -21.60 1.32 -12.58
CA PHE A 392 -20.90 0.68 -11.48
C PHE A 392 -21.58 -0.62 -11.04
N ALA A 393 -22.90 -0.62 -10.85
CA ALA A 393 -23.66 -1.81 -10.48
C ALA A 393 -23.52 -2.94 -11.52
N ARG A 394 -23.51 -2.59 -12.81
CA ARG A 394 -23.29 -3.55 -13.92
C ARG A 394 -21.87 -4.06 -13.97
N ALA A 395 -20.86 -3.21 -13.78
CA ALA A 395 -19.46 -3.59 -13.71
C ALA A 395 -19.16 -4.50 -12.49
N VAL A 396 -19.79 -4.18 -11.35
CA VAL A 396 -19.76 -5.00 -10.12
C VAL A 396 -20.32 -6.38 -10.40
N LEU A 397 -21.53 -6.46 -10.97
CA LEU A 397 -22.18 -7.73 -11.26
C LEU A 397 -21.38 -8.58 -12.26
N ALA A 398 -20.86 -7.98 -13.34
CA ALA A 398 -20.05 -8.67 -14.34
C ALA A 398 -18.73 -9.21 -13.76
N THR A 399 -18.06 -8.42 -12.91
CA THR A 399 -16.80 -8.82 -12.27
C THR A 399 -17.04 -9.93 -11.25
N VAL A 400 -18.09 -9.83 -10.42
CA VAL A 400 -18.49 -10.86 -9.46
C VAL A 400 -18.83 -12.17 -10.17
N MET A 401 -19.60 -12.11 -11.27
CA MET A 401 -19.96 -13.31 -12.04
C MET A 401 -18.75 -13.97 -12.71
N THR A 402 -17.81 -13.16 -13.22
CA THR A 402 -16.56 -13.67 -13.82
C THR A 402 -15.68 -14.31 -12.75
N GLN A 403 -15.54 -13.69 -11.57
CA GLN A 403 -14.76 -14.24 -10.47
C GLN A 403 -15.40 -15.48 -9.87
N LEU A 404 -16.73 -15.58 -9.80
CA LEU A 404 -17.41 -16.82 -9.40
C LEU A 404 -17.09 -17.95 -10.39
N ARG A 405 -17.13 -17.68 -11.70
CA ARG A 405 -16.76 -18.66 -12.74
C ARG A 405 -15.29 -19.09 -12.64
N VAL A 406 -14.36 -18.14 -12.52
CA VAL A 406 -12.91 -18.42 -12.39
C VAL A 406 -12.61 -19.14 -11.08
N SER A 407 -13.21 -18.70 -9.97
CA SER A 407 -13.05 -19.36 -8.68
C SER A 407 -13.53 -20.80 -8.76
N MET A 408 -14.66 -21.08 -9.42
CA MET A 408 -15.15 -22.45 -9.65
C MET A 408 -14.27 -23.28 -10.60
N ALA A 409 -13.51 -22.66 -11.51
CA ALA A 409 -12.71 -23.34 -12.53
C ALA A 409 -11.22 -23.54 -12.17
N ALA A 410 -10.61 -22.67 -11.36
CA ALA A 410 -9.16 -22.67 -11.13
C ALA A 410 -8.72 -23.69 -10.04
N GLY A 411 -7.93 -24.67 -10.45
CA GLY A 411 -7.35 -25.74 -9.62
C GLY A 411 -6.15 -25.35 -8.76
N THR A 412 -5.90 -24.06 -8.51
CA THR A 412 -4.79 -23.56 -7.66
C THR A 412 -5.31 -23.03 -6.33
N ARG A 413 -6.15 -23.83 -5.65
CA ARG A 413 -6.70 -23.46 -4.35
C ARG A 413 -5.84 -23.96 -3.18
N VAL A 414 -6.04 -23.36 -2.01
CA VAL A 414 -5.39 -23.76 -0.74
C VAL A 414 -5.72 -25.23 -0.46
N PRO A 415 -4.83 -26.07 0.12
CA PRO A 415 -5.08 -27.52 0.27
C PRO A 415 -6.41 -27.88 0.95
N GLU A 416 -6.96 -26.99 1.77
CA GLU A 416 -8.26 -27.16 2.41
C GLU A 416 -9.44 -27.10 1.43
N ASP A 417 -9.30 -26.33 0.34
CA ASP A 417 -10.29 -26.24 -0.74
C ASP A 417 -10.28 -27.49 -1.65
N LEU A 418 -9.22 -28.33 -1.58
CA LEU A 418 -9.14 -29.62 -2.26
C LEU A 418 -9.96 -30.72 -1.58
N LYS A 419 -10.32 -30.55 -0.30
CA LYS A 419 -11.16 -31.53 0.44
C LYS A 419 -12.56 -31.71 -0.15
N ARG A 420 -13.00 -30.80 -1.04
CA ARG A 420 -14.25 -30.90 -1.79
C ARG A 420 -14.13 -31.62 -3.13
N ARG A 421 -12.92 -31.94 -3.60
CA ARG A 421 -12.74 -32.85 -4.74
C ARG A 421 -12.86 -34.28 -4.19
N LYS A 422 -13.70 -35.10 -4.84
CA LYS A 422 -13.55 -36.57 -4.75
C LYS A 422 -12.08 -36.88 -5.01
N GLN A 423 -11.49 -37.75 -4.19
CA GLN A 423 -10.17 -38.31 -4.51
C GLN A 423 -10.22 -38.79 -5.97
N PRO A 424 -9.18 -38.49 -6.78
CA PRO A 424 -9.11 -39.04 -8.12
C PRO A 424 -9.29 -40.55 -8.03
N GLU A 425 -10.21 -41.12 -8.82
CA GLU A 425 -10.27 -42.56 -8.96
C GLU A 425 -8.90 -43.05 -9.46
N GLU A 426 -8.49 -44.25 -9.06
CA GLU A 426 -7.17 -44.87 -9.33
C GLU A 426 -6.75 -44.82 -10.82
N HIS A 427 -7.71 -44.62 -11.73
CA HIS A 427 -7.49 -44.48 -13.17
C HIS A 427 -6.94 -43.10 -13.62
N ASP A 428 -6.92 -42.07 -12.75
CA ASP A 428 -6.40 -40.72 -13.01
C ASP A 428 -4.90 -40.55 -12.65
N GLU A 429 -4.26 -41.54 -12.02
CA GLU A 429 -2.83 -41.47 -11.65
C GLU A 429 -1.91 -41.36 -12.87
N ALA A 430 -2.35 -41.87 -14.04
CA ALA A 430 -1.63 -41.75 -15.31
C ALA A 430 -1.61 -40.30 -15.88
N LEU A 431 -2.40 -39.38 -15.32
CA LEU A 431 -2.47 -37.97 -15.71
C LEU A 431 -1.67 -37.04 -14.78
N LEU A 432 -0.99 -37.58 -13.76
CA LEU A 432 -0.14 -36.77 -12.89
C LEU A 432 0.95 -36.08 -13.72
N PRO A 433 1.07 -34.74 -13.63
CA PRO A 433 2.09 -34.02 -14.38
C PRO A 433 3.47 -34.56 -13.98
N SER A 434 4.27 -34.95 -14.96
CA SER A 434 5.70 -35.24 -14.77
C SER A 434 6.35 -34.19 -13.85
N ARG A 435 7.25 -34.57 -12.94
CA ARG A 435 7.95 -33.69 -11.98
C ARG A 435 8.45 -32.36 -12.59
N GLU A 436 8.85 -32.38 -13.85
CA GLU A 436 9.25 -31.20 -14.63
C GLU A 436 8.10 -30.21 -14.90
N LYS A 437 6.90 -30.70 -15.23
CA LYS A 437 5.68 -29.89 -15.41
C LYS A 437 5.28 -29.23 -14.09
N GLU A 438 5.36 -29.94 -12.96
CA GLU A 438 5.08 -29.36 -11.64
C GLU A 438 6.07 -28.24 -11.29
N HIS A 439 7.36 -28.47 -11.51
CA HIS A 439 8.39 -27.46 -11.28
C HIS A 439 8.14 -26.20 -12.13
N ARG A 440 7.79 -26.36 -13.42
CA ARG A 440 7.42 -25.22 -14.29
C ARG A 440 6.20 -24.45 -13.78
N VAL A 441 5.17 -25.15 -13.30
CA VAL A 441 3.97 -24.49 -12.73
C VAL A 441 4.32 -23.70 -11.46
N GLN A 442 5.15 -24.27 -10.58
CA GLN A 442 5.61 -23.58 -9.36
C GLN A 442 6.46 -22.35 -9.70
N GLU A 443 7.36 -22.46 -10.67
CA GLU A 443 8.18 -21.34 -11.12
C GLU A 443 7.31 -20.19 -11.67
N LEU A 444 6.31 -20.50 -12.49
CA LEU A 444 5.36 -19.51 -13.01
C LEU A 444 4.53 -18.84 -11.91
N ASP A 445 4.02 -19.60 -10.94
CA ASP A 445 3.30 -19.04 -9.78
C ASP A 445 4.21 -18.12 -8.94
N LEU A 446 5.44 -18.56 -8.63
CA LEU A 446 6.42 -17.74 -7.91
C LEU A 446 6.78 -16.47 -8.67
N ARG A 447 6.86 -16.54 -9.99
CA ARG A 447 7.12 -15.38 -10.84
C ARG A 447 6.03 -14.33 -10.70
N TRP A 448 4.76 -14.71 -10.85
CA TRP A 448 3.63 -13.80 -10.69
C TRP A 448 3.55 -13.22 -9.27
N ARG A 449 3.84 -14.03 -8.25
CA ARG A 449 3.93 -13.53 -6.87
C ARG A 449 5.03 -12.50 -6.70
N CYS A 450 6.20 -12.71 -7.30
CA CYS A 450 7.27 -11.73 -7.25
C CYS A 450 6.90 -10.42 -7.96
N ILE A 451 6.17 -10.48 -9.09
CA ILE A 451 5.66 -9.29 -9.78
C ILE A 451 4.75 -8.50 -8.86
N VAL A 452 3.70 -9.14 -8.32
CA VAL A 452 2.74 -8.50 -7.41
C VAL A 452 3.43 -7.94 -6.18
N GLN A 453 4.34 -8.72 -5.58
CA GLN A 453 5.10 -8.29 -4.41
C GLN A 453 5.94 -7.04 -4.70
N ASN A 454 6.59 -6.95 -5.87
CA ASN A 454 7.33 -5.75 -6.27
C ASN A 454 6.43 -4.52 -6.43
N ASP A 455 5.20 -4.70 -6.89
CA ASP A 455 4.22 -3.62 -7.02
C ASP A 455 3.75 -3.14 -5.64
N VAL A 456 3.41 -4.08 -4.75
CA VAL A 456 3.06 -3.79 -3.34
C VAL A 456 4.20 -3.08 -2.62
N GLU A 457 5.45 -3.44 -2.92
CA GLU A 457 6.64 -2.86 -2.31
C GLU A 457 6.86 -1.39 -2.67
N THR A 458 6.54 -1.00 -3.90
CA THR A 458 7.06 0.25 -4.47
C THR A 458 5.99 1.28 -4.76
N ILE A 459 4.81 0.85 -5.21
CA ILE A 459 3.74 1.76 -5.65
C ILE A 459 3.16 2.57 -4.47
N PRO A 460 2.70 1.95 -3.36
CA PRO A 460 2.04 2.70 -2.29
C PRO A 460 2.94 3.76 -1.66
N ILE A 461 4.17 3.39 -1.27
CA ILE A 461 5.10 4.32 -0.62
C ILE A 461 5.54 5.40 -1.60
N GLY A 462 5.80 5.03 -2.86
CA GLY A 462 6.18 5.99 -3.90
C GLY A 462 5.13 7.07 -4.12
N LEU A 463 3.85 6.68 -4.25
CA LEU A 463 2.74 7.63 -4.39
C LEU A 463 2.60 8.56 -3.17
N LEU A 464 2.87 8.06 -1.97
CA LEU A 464 2.81 8.87 -0.74
C LEU A 464 3.96 9.89 -0.64
N VAL A 465 5.15 9.55 -1.15
CA VAL A 465 6.26 10.51 -1.29
C VAL A 465 5.91 11.61 -2.30
N PHE A 466 5.35 11.24 -3.46
CA PHE A 466 4.86 12.21 -4.45
C PHE A 466 3.80 13.13 -3.86
N LEU A 467 2.83 12.57 -3.14
CA LEU A 467 1.80 13.34 -2.46
C LEU A 467 2.43 14.32 -1.47
N GLY A 468 3.37 13.86 -0.65
CA GLY A 468 4.11 14.73 0.25
C GLY A 468 4.74 15.92 -0.46
N SER A 469 5.46 15.67 -1.55
CA SER A 469 6.07 16.73 -2.37
C SER A 469 5.03 17.75 -2.87
N VAL A 470 3.88 17.29 -3.33
CA VAL A 470 2.79 18.17 -3.80
C VAL A 470 2.21 18.99 -2.65
N LEU A 471 1.98 18.38 -1.48
CA LEU A 471 1.37 19.04 -0.32
C LEU A 471 2.18 20.24 0.20
N VAL A 472 3.52 20.16 0.14
CA VAL A 472 4.41 21.25 0.59
C VAL A 472 4.78 22.24 -0.52
N GLY A 473 4.17 22.12 -1.71
CA GLY A 473 4.42 23.02 -2.83
C GLY A 473 5.72 22.75 -3.58
N GLY A 474 6.15 21.48 -3.67
CA GLY A 474 7.24 21.05 -4.55
C GLY A 474 7.00 21.46 -6.00
N HIS A 475 8.07 21.69 -6.76
CA HIS A 475 7.97 22.22 -8.12
C HIS A 475 7.07 21.34 -8.99
N GLU A 476 5.97 21.92 -9.48
CA GLU A 476 4.88 21.17 -10.12
C GLU A 476 5.35 20.42 -11.37
N GLY A 477 6.04 21.10 -12.29
CA GLY A 477 6.53 20.48 -13.52
C GLY A 477 7.49 19.32 -13.25
N VAL A 478 8.23 19.36 -12.14
CA VAL A 478 9.14 18.27 -11.74
C VAL A 478 8.31 17.10 -11.23
N ASN A 479 7.33 17.33 -10.37
CA ASN A 479 6.43 16.30 -9.87
C ASN A 479 5.65 15.61 -11.00
N VAL A 480 5.15 16.38 -11.97
CA VAL A 480 4.42 15.82 -13.14
C VAL A 480 5.33 14.91 -13.98
N VAL A 481 6.54 15.38 -14.34
CA VAL A 481 7.49 14.58 -15.12
C VAL A 481 7.93 13.32 -14.37
N LEU A 482 8.27 13.45 -13.09
CA LEU A 482 8.75 12.33 -12.28
C LEU A 482 7.65 11.30 -12.02
N LEU A 483 6.41 11.72 -11.75
CA LEU A 483 5.28 10.81 -11.57
C LEU A 483 4.90 10.09 -12.87
N GLY A 484 4.99 10.80 -14.01
CA GLY A 484 4.84 10.20 -15.33
C GLY A 484 5.91 9.15 -15.61
N LEU A 485 7.18 9.48 -15.36
CA LEU A 485 8.32 8.57 -15.49
C LEU A 485 8.17 7.35 -14.57
N PHE A 486 7.79 7.57 -13.31
CA PHE A 486 7.53 6.50 -12.35
C PHE A 486 6.46 5.54 -12.86
N THR A 487 5.32 6.07 -13.32
CA THR A 487 4.21 5.27 -13.86
C THR A 487 4.65 4.43 -15.06
N ILE A 488 5.33 5.04 -16.05
CA ILE A 488 5.84 4.33 -17.23
C ILE A 488 6.84 3.25 -16.82
N ALA A 489 7.76 3.57 -15.92
CA ALA A 489 8.76 2.64 -15.43
C ALA A 489 8.14 1.44 -14.69
N ARG A 490 7.06 1.63 -13.93
CA ARG A 490 6.33 0.52 -13.28
C ARG A 490 5.64 -0.39 -14.28
N ILE A 491 4.95 0.17 -15.26
CA ILE A 491 4.30 -0.62 -16.33
C ILE A 491 5.36 -1.40 -17.12
N ALA A 492 6.44 -0.73 -17.54
CA ALA A 492 7.54 -1.36 -18.26
C ALA A 492 8.26 -2.43 -17.42
N HIS A 493 8.43 -2.20 -16.12
CA HIS A 493 8.98 -3.20 -15.19
C HIS A 493 8.12 -4.47 -15.16
N THR A 494 6.81 -4.34 -15.01
CA THR A 494 5.89 -5.49 -14.97
C THR A 494 5.89 -6.26 -16.28
N ILE A 495 5.87 -5.57 -17.42
CA ILE A 495 5.97 -6.19 -18.76
C ILE A 495 7.33 -6.92 -18.91
N ALA A 496 8.44 -6.25 -18.59
CA ALA A 496 9.77 -6.83 -18.68
C ALA A 496 9.95 -8.04 -17.75
N TYR A 497 9.35 -7.99 -16.55
CA TYR A 497 9.37 -9.11 -15.62
C TYR A 497 8.59 -10.30 -16.17
N ALA A 498 7.35 -10.08 -16.62
CA ALA A 498 6.52 -11.14 -17.20
C ALA A 498 7.18 -11.78 -18.43
N ALA A 499 7.85 -10.98 -19.26
CA ALA A 499 8.58 -11.41 -20.44
C ALA A 499 10.02 -11.90 -20.17
N GLN A 500 10.48 -11.97 -18.90
CA GLN A 500 11.83 -12.42 -18.52
C GLN A 500 12.98 -11.61 -19.17
N LEU A 501 12.76 -10.32 -19.42
CA LEU A 501 13.70 -9.44 -20.12
C LEU A 501 14.72 -8.83 -19.14
N GLN A 502 15.89 -9.47 -19.01
CA GLN A 502 17.09 -8.84 -18.42
C GLN A 502 17.93 -8.12 -19.49
N PRO A 503 18.57 -6.97 -19.19
CA PRO A 503 18.58 -6.22 -17.92
C PRO A 503 17.41 -5.21 -17.79
N HIS A 504 16.49 -5.16 -18.75
CA HIS A 504 15.41 -4.17 -18.84
C HIS A 504 14.56 -4.10 -17.57
N ARG A 505 14.26 -5.24 -16.92
CA ARG A 505 13.60 -5.27 -15.61
C ARG A 505 14.34 -4.40 -14.58
N ALA A 506 15.64 -4.63 -14.39
CA ALA A 506 16.42 -3.91 -13.39
C ALA A 506 16.52 -2.41 -13.70
N ILE A 507 16.63 -2.06 -14.99
CA ILE A 507 16.63 -0.66 -15.45
C ILE A 507 15.29 0.01 -15.10
N CYS A 508 14.16 -0.60 -15.50
CA CYS A 508 12.83 -0.04 -15.22
C CYS A 508 12.57 0.10 -13.71
N TRP A 509 12.96 -0.91 -12.92
CA TRP A 509 12.86 -0.83 -11.46
C TRP A 509 13.66 0.36 -10.90
N THR A 510 14.93 0.49 -11.30
CA THR A 510 15.84 1.54 -10.83
C THR A 510 15.36 2.93 -11.21
N THR A 511 14.92 3.11 -12.46
CA THR A 511 14.33 4.37 -12.93
C THR A 511 13.14 4.80 -12.07
N GLY A 512 12.27 3.85 -11.71
CA GLY A 512 11.16 4.11 -10.79
C GLY A 512 11.64 4.57 -9.40
N GLN A 513 12.64 3.90 -8.82
CA GLN A 513 13.18 4.30 -7.50
C GLN A 513 13.80 5.69 -7.52
N VAL A 514 14.59 6.00 -8.55
CA VAL A 514 15.24 7.30 -8.72
C VAL A 514 14.20 8.41 -8.84
N ALA A 515 13.11 8.18 -9.59
CA ALA A 515 12.05 9.18 -9.73
C ALA A 515 11.42 9.56 -8.38
N VAL A 516 11.15 8.57 -7.52
CA VAL A 516 10.59 8.82 -6.18
C VAL A 516 11.60 9.52 -5.26
N LEU A 517 12.88 9.13 -5.30
CA LEU A 517 13.93 9.80 -4.51
C LEU A 517 14.05 11.28 -4.86
N ILE A 518 14.02 11.62 -6.16
CA ILE A 518 14.06 13.01 -6.61
C ILE A 518 12.78 13.75 -6.19
N ALA A 519 11.62 13.11 -6.24
CA ALA A 519 10.37 13.71 -5.77
C ALA A 519 10.39 14.01 -4.26
N GLY A 520 10.94 13.08 -3.47
CA GLY A 520 11.18 13.28 -2.03
C GLY A 520 12.10 14.47 -1.77
N LEU A 521 13.22 14.57 -2.50
CA LEU A 521 14.14 15.70 -2.39
C LEU A 521 13.47 17.02 -2.80
N ASN A 522 12.70 17.03 -3.89
CA ASN A 522 11.93 18.19 -4.35
C ASN A 522 10.98 18.68 -3.24
N GLY A 523 10.29 17.75 -2.56
CA GLY A 523 9.41 18.09 -1.44
C GLY A 523 10.17 18.64 -0.23
N VAL A 524 11.29 17.99 0.15
CA VAL A 524 12.12 18.45 1.28
C VAL A 524 12.68 19.85 1.01
N ILE A 525 13.22 20.12 -0.18
CA ILE A 525 13.70 21.46 -0.56
C ILE A 525 12.57 22.48 -0.46
N ALA A 526 11.41 22.16 -1.04
CA ALA A 526 10.26 23.05 -1.01
C ALA A 526 9.88 23.44 0.42
N SER A 527 9.87 22.47 1.34
CA SER A 527 9.54 22.71 2.75
C SER A 527 10.47 23.72 3.47
N PHE A 528 11.74 23.81 3.07
CA PHE A 528 12.68 24.80 3.60
C PHE A 528 12.60 26.16 2.91
N THR A 529 12.10 26.20 1.68
CA THR A 529 11.96 27.45 0.90
C THR A 529 10.63 28.16 1.12
N THR A 530 9.62 27.45 1.62
CA THR A 530 8.28 27.98 1.92
C THR A 530 8.10 28.40 3.38
N SER A 531 9.02 28.01 4.25
CA SER A 531 9.16 28.48 5.65
C SER A 531 9.90 29.81 5.69
#